data_AF-A0A957X1R3-F1
#
_entry.id   AF-A0A957X1R3-F1
#
_cell.length_a   1.000
_cell.length_b   1.000
_cell.length_c   1.000
_cell.angle_alpha   90.00
_cell.angle_beta   90.00
_cell.angle_gamma   90.00
#
_symmetry.space_group_name_H-M   'P 1'
#
loop_
_entity.id
_entity.type
_entity.pdbx_description
1 polymer ?
#
loop_
_entity_poly.entity_id
_entity_poly.type
_entity_poly.pdbx_seq_one_letter_code
_entity_poly.pdbx_strand_id
1 'polypeptide(L)'
;GATPALLTALVDKSLLQWQAAASGEGRYTMHELLRQFAAEALVDSGEHAEVAEEHGRYYLAYLAARGFRLGRSEPKEAGAELQVELENIRLAWPWAANHGGLAELDQALYAWWQFCQLPGLDREARQSLAGALTGVRAQLTRLTEDAALRLLGTQLLAKVLALHANYLFAQGHDAAMAAEAREAIELGVASGGFEGEILGSYVLGRVLQDADQKREAQVLWKQTLQLIQRYQPQQPQNELLHEVQWMTHMMLRGSALHFGDYGGSRAYMVQALQLAQRLGKRRCELISLSFLGQTDVFLFDFVRAAPSLVAAIDLARALGYRRSEMDSLEGLAVMARLSGDYTTALRLLEQNLMLATELALPYDESFALAALVRLHCQLGNAAAVMQRSEQLTQLLALVKLPRECQMAGCLALAFSMHYAGDAQVALRYAEQANQLNEQGEILFRLVDTALVLGHTRMAVGQWAAAAMAFQQALAAFTELDKPALAAEAQAGLAQIALAQGDLASAQAQIVAMLPVLAEQPHAGYNNSFFIYLTGYHVLTASGDPRAATILRQGYELL
;
A
#
# COMPACT_ATOMS: atom_id res chain seq x y z
N GLY A 1 32.62 -27.95 18.83
CA GLY A 1 33.22 -27.03 17.83
C GLY A 1 34.74 -27.18 17.78
N ALA A 2 35.36 -26.93 16.61
CA ALA A 2 36.81 -27.03 16.39
C ALA A 2 37.60 -25.98 17.19
N THR A 3 38.80 -26.34 17.65
CA THR A 3 39.66 -25.43 18.42
C THR A 3 40.39 -24.43 17.49
N PRO A 4 40.78 -23.24 17.97
CA PRO A 4 41.59 -22.29 17.18
C PRO A 4 42.88 -22.90 16.62
N ALA A 5 43.53 -23.78 17.39
CA ALA A 5 44.73 -24.50 16.95
C ALA A 5 44.44 -25.44 15.76
N LEU A 6 43.30 -26.14 15.77
CA LEU A 6 42.89 -27.00 14.67
C LEU A 6 42.53 -26.18 13.42
N LEU A 7 41.79 -25.09 13.57
CA LEU A 7 41.44 -24.20 12.47
C LEU A 7 42.69 -23.59 11.81
N THR A 8 43.67 -23.17 12.62
CA THR A 8 44.98 -22.69 12.13
C THR A 8 45.70 -23.77 11.32
N ALA A 9 45.77 -24.99 11.85
CA ALA A 9 46.41 -26.11 11.15
C ALA A 9 45.72 -26.49 9.82
N LEU A 10 44.40 -26.33 9.73
CA LEU A 10 43.64 -26.55 8.49
C LEU A 10 43.89 -25.44 7.47
N VAL A 11 44.06 -24.20 7.93
CA VAL A 11 44.47 -23.08 7.06
C VAL A 11 45.90 -23.27 6.54
N ASP A 12 46.84 -23.65 7.41
CA ASP A 12 48.23 -23.92 7.01
C ASP A 12 48.33 -25.03 5.97
N LYS A 13 47.44 -26.02 6.04
CA LYS A 13 47.32 -27.12 5.06
C LYS A 13 46.51 -26.75 3.82
N SER A 14 46.07 -25.50 3.68
CA SER A 14 45.21 -25.02 2.58
C SER A 14 43.88 -25.77 2.45
N LEU A 15 43.42 -26.43 3.52
CA LEU A 15 42.13 -27.12 3.56
C LEU A 15 40.98 -26.15 3.91
N LEU A 16 41.30 -25.11 4.67
CA LEU A 16 40.44 -23.95 4.90
C LEU A 16 41.17 -22.69 4.44
N GLN A 17 40.41 -21.66 4.13
CA GLN A 17 40.89 -20.32 3.83
C GLN A 17 40.27 -19.35 4.82
N TRP A 18 41.09 -18.53 5.48
CA TRP A 18 40.59 -17.45 6.33
C TRP A 18 40.40 -16.18 5.50
N GLN A 19 39.17 -15.68 5.49
CA GLN A 19 38.81 -14.41 4.88
C GLN A 19 38.59 -13.38 5.98
N ALA A 20 39.55 -12.49 6.17
CA ALA A 20 39.44 -11.39 7.11
C ALA A 20 38.43 -10.35 6.60
N ALA A 21 37.51 -9.93 7.46
CA ALA A 21 36.69 -8.75 7.24
C ALA A 21 37.42 -7.50 7.74
N ALA A 22 37.06 -6.33 7.18
CA ALA A 22 37.64 -5.04 7.55
C ALA A 22 37.40 -4.66 9.04
N SER A 23 36.44 -5.31 9.70
CA SER A 23 36.12 -5.14 11.13
C SER A 23 37.02 -5.92 12.09
N GLY A 24 37.94 -6.76 11.59
CA GLY A 24 38.80 -7.62 12.42
C GLY A 24 38.18 -8.99 12.76
N GLU A 25 36.89 -9.20 12.47
CA GLU A 25 36.26 -10.52 12.41
C GLU A 25 36.56 -11.16 11.05
N GLY A 26 36.41 -12.48 10.91
CA GLY A 26 36.62 -13.16 9.62
C GLY A 26 35.91 -14.50 9.56
N ARG A 27 35.89 -15.08 8.35
CA ARG A 27 35.19 -16.34 8.08
C ARG A 27 36.14 -17.37 7.51
N TYR A 28 35.89 -18.63 7.84
CA TYR A 28 36.55 -19.74 7.17
C TYR A 28 35.74 -20.15 5.94
N THR A 29 36.39 -20.24 4.80
CA THR A 29 35.83 -20.80 3.56
C THR A 29 36.58 -22.06 3.20
N MET A 30 35.89 -23.00 2.56
CA MET A 30 36.47 -24.24 2.06
C MET A 30 36.30 -24.27 0.53
N HIS A 31 37.31 -24.78 -0.18
CA HIS A 31 37.18 -24.99 -1.62
C HIS A 31 36.06 -26.00 -1.93
N GLU A 32 35.27 -25.78 -2.96
CA GLU A 32 34.06 -26.57 -3.24
C GLU A 32 34.33 -28.08 -3.36
N LEU A 33 35.42 -28.49 -4.02
CA LEU A 33 35.82 -29.90 -4.10
C LEU A 33 36.13 -30.52 -2.73
N LEU A 34 36.77 -29.75 -1.83
CA LEU A 34 37.04 -30.21 -0.47
C LEU A 34 35.75 -30.27 0.36
N ARG A 35 34.81 -29.34 0.13
CA ARG A 35 33.49 -29.34 0.76
C ARG A 35 32.70 -30.59 0.37
N GLN A 36 32.73 -30.98 -0.91
CA GLN A 36 32.09 -32.20 -1.39
C GLN A 36 32.72 -33.45 -0.76
N PHE A 37 34.05 -33.55 -0.78
CA PHE A 37 34.76 -34.65 -0.13
C PHE A 37 34.46 -34.74 1.37
N ALA A 38 34.44 -33.60 2.09
CA ALA A 38 34.12 -33.56 3.51
C ALA A 38 32.65 -33.96 3.78
N ALA A 39 31.72 -33.59 2.89
CA ALA A 39 30.32 -33.98 3.01
C ALA A 39 30.14 -35.50 2.80
N GLU A 40 30.82 -36.10 1.83
CA GLU A 40 30.83 -37.55 1.62
C GLU A 40 31.43 -38.27 2.85
N ALA A 41 32.58 -37.80 3.33
CA ALA A 41 33.23 -38.37 4.50
C ALA A 41 32.37 -38.27 5.78
N LEU A 42 31.61 -37.19 5.94
CA LEU A 42 30.67 -37.01 7.06
C LEU A 42 29.48 -37.98 6.99
N VAL A 43 28.99 -38.29 5.79
CA VAL A 43 27.96 -39.32 5.60
C VAL A 43 28.52 -40.69 5.96
N ASP A 44 29.73 -41.00 5.50
CA ASP A 44 30.40 -42.28 5.77
C ASP A 44 30.77 -42.48 7.25
N SER A 45 30.99 -41.38 8.00
CA SER A 45 31.29 -41.46 9.44
C SER A 45 30.06 -41.81 10.29
N GLY A 46 28.85 -41.63 9.75
CA GLY A 46 27.59 -41.80 10.48
C GLY A 46 27.23 -40.64 11.41
N GLU A 47 28.07 -39.60 11.50
CA GLU A 47 27.88 -38.44 12.39
C GLU A 47 27.02 -37.33 11.74
N HIS A 48 26.61 -37.52 10.47
CA HIS A 48 25.85 -36.53 9.71
C HIS A 48 24.63 -35.97 10.46
N ALA A 49 23.85 -36.83 11.13
CA ALA A 49 22.63 -36.39 11.80
C ALA A 49 22.92 -35.47 13.01
N GLU A 50 23.94 -35.81 13.80
CA GLU A 50 24.37 -35.00 14.95
C GLU A 50 24.92 -33.65 14.49
N VAL A 51 25.77 -33.65 13.46
CA VAL A 51 26.34 -32.42 12.89
C VAL A 51 25.25 -31.53 12.28
N ALA A 52 24.28 -32.11 11.57
CA ALA A 52 23.16 -31.38 11.00
C ALA A 52 22.23 -30.79 12.08
N GLU A 53 22.06 -31.49 13.21
CA GLU A 53 21.32 -30.97 14.36
C GLU A 53 22.04 -29.78 15.04
N GLU A 54 23.35 -29.89 15.28
CA GLU A 54 24.14 -28.78 15.83
C GLU A 54 24.17 -27.57 14.89
N HIS A 55 24.36 -27.81 13.59
CA HIS A 55 24.30 -26.79 12.54
C HIS A 55 22.91 -26.11 12.52
N GLY A 56 21.85 -26.90 12.53
CA GLY A 56 20.48 -26.43 12.55
C GLY A 56 20.20 -25.52 13.76
N ARG A 57 20.56 -25.98 14.96
CA ARG A 57 20.40 -25.23 16.19
C ARG A 57 21.14 -23.89 16.15
N TYR A 58 22.38 -23.88 15.66
CA TYR A 58 23.17 -22.66 15.55
C TYR A 58 22.55 -21.65 14.58
N TYR A 59 22.25 -22.06 13.35
CA TYR A 59 21.77 -21.12 12.33
C TYR A 59 20.33 -20.66 12.53
N LEU A 60 19.47 -21.48 13.13
CA LEU A 60 18.13 -21.04 13.52
C LEU A 60 18.18 -20.07 14.71
N ALA A 61 19.06 -20.29 15.69
CA ALA A 61 19.29 -19.32 16.76
C ALA A 61 19.91 -18.02 16.23
N TYR A 62 20.85 -18.11 15.26
CA TYR A 62 21.45 -16.97 14.58
C TYR A 62 20.39 -16.13 13.85
N LEU A 63 19.42 -16.78 13.19
CA LEU A 63 18.28 -16.15 12.56
C LEU A 63 17.36 -15.49 13.60
N ALA A 64 16.96 -16.23 14.64
CA ALA A 64 16.08 -15.75 15.70
C ALA A 64 16.65 -14.49 16.39
N ALA A 65 17.94 -14.48 16.69
CA ALA A 65 18.64 -13.36 17.34
C ALA A 65 18.58 -12.05 16.53
N ARG A 66 18.36 -12.12 15.21
CA ARG A 66 18.25 -10.96 14.31
C ARG A 66 16.82 -10.50 14.07
N GLY A 67 15.82 -11.30 14.49
CA GLY A 67 14.40 -11.00 14.27
C GLY A 67 13.97 -9.62 14.80
N PHE A 68 14.50 -9.21 15.96
CA PHE A 68 14.18 -7.91 16.55
C PHE A 68 14.73 -6.74 15.71
N ARG A 69 16.00 -6.80 15.29
CA ARG A 69 16.63 -5.77 14.44
C ARG A 69 15.95 -5.70 13.07
N LEU A 70 15.64 -6.86 12.48
CA LEU A 70 14.88 -6.97 11.23
C LEU A 70 13.50 -6.31 11.32
N GLY A 71 12.76 -6.59 12.39
CA GLY A 71 11.39 -6.09 12.55
C GLY A 71 11.29 -4.64 13.02
N ARG A 72 12.40 -4.00 13.41
CA ARG A 72 12.42 -2.68 14.07
C ARG A 72 13.45 -1.70 13.49
N SER A 73 14.66 -1.68 14.05
CA SER A 73 15.61 -0.57 13.92
C SER A 73 16.54 -0.66 12.71
N GLU A 74 16.91 -1.87 12.28
CA GLU A 74 18.02 -2.11 11.34
C GLU A 74 17.68 -3.21 10.32
N PRO A 75 16.57 -3.10 9.56
CA PRO A 75 16.16 -4.13 8.62
C PRO A 75 17.17 -4.39 7.51
N LYS A 76 17.93 -3.36 7.09
CA LYS A 76 18.91 -3.49 6.00
C LYS A 76 20.17 -4.22 6.46
N GLU A 77 20.72 -3.81 7.60
CA GLU A 77 21.95 -4.35 8.16
C GLU A 77 21.74 -5.80 8.60
N ALA A 78 20.67 -6.06 9.37
CA ALA A 78 20.32 -7.42 9.78
C ALA A 78 19.96 -8.30 8.58
N GLY A 79 19.30 -7.74 7.55
CA GLY A 79 19.04 -8.43 6.29
C GLY A 79 20.33 -8.80 5.55
N ALA A 80 21.30 -7.90 5.48
CA ALA A 80 22.59 -8.17 4.85
C ALA A 80 23.38 -9.27 5.58
N GLU A 81 23.37 -9.25 6.93
CA GLU A 81 23.98 -10.31 7.75
C GLU A 81 23.35 -11.69 7.48
N LEU A 82 22.02 -11.76 7.33
CA LEU A 82 21.32 -13.01 7.04
C LEU A 82 21.49 -13.47 5.59
N GLN A 83 21.60 -12.52 4.66
CA GLN A 83 21.85 -12.84 3.25
C GLN A 83 23.19 -13.57 3.07
N VAL A 84 24.19 -13.23 3.87
CA VAL A 84 25.49 -13.93 3.89
C VAL A 84 25.35 -15.37 4.34
N GLU A 85 24.47 -15.65 5.31
CA GLU A 85 24.27 -16.97 5.91
C GLU A 85 23.06 -17.73 5.33
N LEU A 86 22.49 -17.25 4.22
CA LEU A 86 21.23 -17.77 3.68
C LEU A 86 21.32 -19.26 3.31
N GLU A 87 22.43 -19.70 2.71
CA GLU A 87 22.62 -21.13 2.38
C GLU A 87 22.66 -22.02 3.62
N ASN A 88 23.26 -21.53 4.72
CA ASN A 88 23.25 -22.24 5.98
C ASN A 88 21.85 -22.34 6.56
N ILE A 89 21.07 -21.25 6.49
CA ILE A 89 19.67 -21.26 6.92
C ILE A 89 18.82 -22.21 6.06
N ARG A 90 19.06 -22.24 4.74
CA ARG A 90 18.39 -23.15 3.78
C ARG A 90 18.64 -24.62 4.06
N LEU A 91 19.80 -24.97 4.63
CA LEU A 91 20.10 -26.33 5.07
C LEU A 91 19.48 -26.63 6.44
N ALA A 92 19.58 -25.68 7.38
CA ALA A 92 19.08 -25.82 8.74
C ALA A 92 17.55 -25.96 8.83
N TRP A 93 16.82 -25.13 8.07
CA TRP A 93 15.37 -25.04 8.12
C TRP A 93 14.63 -26.35 7.79
N PRO A 94 14.85 -27.00 6.62
CA PRO A 94 14.19 -28.27 6.32
C PRO A 94 14.68 -29.40 7.23
N TRP A 95 15.94 -29.38 7.71
CA TRP A 95 16.41 -30.37 8.67
C TRP A 95 15.58 -30.32 9.95
N ALA A 96 15.44 -29.12 10.55
CA ALA A 96 14.65 -28.89 11.74
C ALA A 96 13.16 -29.21 11.55
N ALA A 97 12.63 -28.93 10.35
CA ALA A 97 11.26 -29.30 10.02
C ALA A 97 11.04 -30.82 9.93
N ASN A 98 12.06 -31.64 9.63
CA ASN A 98 11.89 -33.08 9.37
C ASN A 98 12.47 -34.02 10.44
N HIS A 99 13.50 -33.63 11.18
CA HIS A 99 14.32 -34.54 12.00
C HIS A 99 14.39 -34.16 13.50
N GLY A 100 13.51 -33.28 13.97
CA GLY A 100 13.55 -32.70 15.33
C GLY A 100 13.91 -31.21 15.30
N GLY A 101 13.90 -30.50 16.43
CA GLY A 101 14.19 -29.06 16.45
C GLY A 101 12.99 -28.13 16.27
N LEU A 102 11.79 -28.60 16.66
CA LEU A 102 10.55 -27.81 16.61
C LEU A 102 10.65 -26.51 17.42
N ALA A 103 11.39 -26.50 18.53
CA ALA A 103 11.56 -25.31 19.36
C ALA A 103 12.41 -24.24 18.66
N GLU A 104 13.53 -24.64 18.06
CA GLU A 104 14.41 -23.77 17.30
C GLU A 104 13.70 -23.20 16.07
N LEU A 105 12.92 -24.03 15.37
CA LEU A 105 12.12 -23.60 14.23
C LEU A 105 11.05 -22.58 14.65
N ASP A 106 10.37 -22.82 15.78
CA ASP A 106 9.37 -21.88 16.33
C ASP A 106 9.98 -20.51 16.68
N GLN A 107 11.14 -20.51 17.34
CA GLN A 107 11.85 -19.28 17.70
C GLN A 107 12.33 -18.49 16.48
N ALA A 108 12.74 -19.20 15.41
CA ALA A 108 13.24 -18.57 14.20
C ALA A 108 12.14 -18.11 13.23
N LEU A 109 10.91 -18.61 13.38
CA LEU A 109 9.83 -18.41 12.41
C LEU A 109 9.47 -16.94 12.16
N TYR A 110 9.37 -16.12 13.21
CA TYR A 110 9.10 -14.70 13.05
C TYR A 110 10.23 -13.97 12.31
N ALA A 111 11.48 -14.27 12.66
CA ALA A 111 12.65 -13.66 12.02
C ALA A 111 12.74 -14.05 10.54
N TRP A 112 12.48 -15.32 10.22
CA TRP A 112 12.37 -15.80 8.85
C TRP A 112 11.28 -15.05 8.08
N TRP A 113 10.09 -14.93 8.67
CA TRP A 113 8.99 -14.20 8.05
C TRP A 113 9.38 -12.74 7.75
N GLN A 114 9.98 -12.02 8.69
CA GLN A 114 10.43 -10.63 8.47
C GLN A 114 11.54 -10.52 7.43
N PHE A 115 12.48 -11.48 7.40
CA PHE A 115 13.52 -11.52 6.39
C PHE A 115 12.94 -11.72 4.98
N CYS A 116 11.99 -12.64 4.82
CA CYS A 116 11.36 -12.90 3.53
C CYS A 116 10.47 -11.76 3.02
N GLN A 117 10.13 -10.76 3.86
CA GLN A 117 9.46 -9.53 3.41
C GLN A 117 10.41 -8.60 2.63
N LEU A 118 11.71 -8.91 2.55
CA LEU A 118 12.64 -8.18 1.70
C LEU A 118 12.41 -8.53 0.22
N PRO A 119 12.61 -7.57 -0.71
CA PRO A 119 12.31 -7.78 -2.12
C PRO A 119 13.00 -9.01 -2.73
N GLY A 120 12.24 -9.82 -3.47
CA GLY A 120 12.73 -10.97 -4.22
C GLY A 120 12.71 -12.32 -3.47
N LEU A 121 12.26 -12.34 -2.20
CA LEU A 121 12.24 -13.56 -1.38
C LEU A 121 10.87 -14.25 -1.28
N ASP A 122 9.85 -13.80 -2.02
CA ASP A 122 8.50 -14.39 -1.95
C ASP A 122 8.45 -15.87 -2.35
N ARG A 123 9.29 -16.28 -3.31
CA ARG A 123 9.39 -17.71 -3.69
C ARG A 123 10.04 -18.53 -2.58
N GLU A 124 11.07 -17.96 -1.96
CA GLU A 124 11.81 -18.58 -0.84
C GLU A 124 10.88 -18.80 0.36
N ALA A 125 10.12 -17.76 0.76
CA ALA A 125 9.14 -17.85 1.84
C ALA A 125 8.13 -18.98 1.58
N ARG A 126 7.56 -19.04 0.37
CA ARG A 126 6.58 -20.07 0.03
C ARG A 126 7.16 -21.48 0.10
N GLN A 127 8.31 -21.69 -0.53
CA GLN A 127 8.93 -23.02 -0.59
C GLN A 127 9.36 -23.51 0.81
N SER A 128 9.99 -22.63 1.59
CA SER A 128 10.42 -22.94 2.96
C SER A 128 9.24 -23.22 3.90
N LEU A 129 8.17 -22.42 3.83
CA LEU A 129 6.96 -22.63 4.64
C LEU A 129 6.20 -23.90 4.23
N ALA A 130 6.05 -24.17 2.93
CA ALA A 130 5.43 -25.41 2.43
C ALA A 130 6.23 -26.66 2.88
N GLY A 131 7.55 -26.61 2.78
CA GLY A 131 8.44 -27.67 3.27
C GLY A 131 8.32 -27.85 4.79
N ALA A 132 8.26 -26.76 5.54
CA ALA A 132 8.03 -26.80 6.99
C ALA A 132 6.68 -27.43 7.35
N LEU A 133 5.61 -27.11 6.63
CA LEU A 133 4.29 -27.74 6.83
C LEU A 133 4.35 -29.25 6.66
N THR A 134 4.96 -29.73 5.58
CA THR A 134 5.08 -31.17 5.31
C THR A 134 5.92 -31.85 6.41
N GLY A 135 7.07 -31.27 6.75
CA GLY A 135 7.97 -31.84 7.76
C GLY A 135 7.34 -31.89 9.16
N VAL A 136 6.77 -30.78 9.63
CA VAL A 136 6.17 -30.68 10.97
C VAL A 136 4.98 -31.63 11.11
N ARG A 137 4.12 -31.76 10.09
CA ARG A 137 3.04 -32.77 10.09
C ARG A 137 3.58 -34.20 10.20
N ALA A 138 4.62 -34.52 9.43
CA ALA A 138 5.25 -35.84 9.46
C ALA A 138 5.93 -36.13 10.81
N GLN A 139 6.52 -35.12 11.46
CA GLN A 139 7.03 -35.25 12.83
C GLN A 139 5.91 -35.50 13.84
N LEU A 140 4.84 -34.70 13.81
CA LEU A 140 3.70 -34.85 14.72
C LEU A 140 3.03 -36.23 14.61
N THR A 141 2.99 -36.81 13.40
CA THR A 141 2.48 -38.17 13.20
C THR A 141 3.36 -39.24 13.86
N ARG A 142 4.68 -39.01 13.93
CA ARG A 142 5.65 -39.92 14.57
C ARG A 142 5.76 -39.72 16.08
N LEU A 143 5.47 -38.52 16.58
CA LEU A 143 5.52 -38.19 18.01
C LEU A 143 4.27 -38.75 18.72
N THR A 144 4.36 -39.94 19.30
CA THR A 144 3.21 -40.62 19.94
C THR A 144 3.17 -40.52 21.47
N GLU A 145 4.31 -40.26 22.12
CA GLU A 145 4.43 -40.37 23.58
C GLU A 145 4.73 -39.01 24.25
N ASP A 146 5.54 -38.14 23.64
CA ASP A 146 5.85 -36.82 24.22
C ASP A 146 4.70 -35.83 24.01
N ALA A 147 3.93 -35.58 25.07
CA ALA A 147 2.79 -34.67 25.04
C ALA A 147 3.21 -33.19 24.95
N ALA A 148 4.33 -32.80 25.57
CA ALA A 148 4.79 -31.42 25.57
C ALA A 148 5.34 -31.02 24.20
N LEU A 149 6.15 -31.90 23.60
CA LEU A 149 6.69 -31.69 22.25
C LEU A 149 5.59 -31.73 21.19
N ARG A 150 4.58 -32.59 21.33
CA ARG A 150 3.38 -32.57 20.48
C ARG A 150 2.60 -31.27 20.58
N LEU A 151 2.43 -30.75 21.80
CA LEU A 151 1.74 -29.48 22.02
C LEU A 151 2.49 -28.34 21.31
N LEU A 152 3.81 -28.24 21.53
CA LEU A 152 4.67 -27.27 20.85
C LEU A 152 4.58 -27.41 19.32
N GLY A 153 4.70 -28.63 18.80
CA GLY A 153 4.61 -28.88 17.36
C GLY A 153 3.24 -28.54 16.78
N THR A 154 2.15 -28.75 17.52
CA THR A 154 0.79 -28.38 17.09
C THR A 154 0.63 -26.86 17.04
N GLN A 155 1.16 -26.16 18.04
CA GLN A 155 1.19 -24.68 18.06
C GLN A 155 2.03 -24.13 16.92
N LEU A 156 3.21 -24.70 16.67
CA LEU A 156 4.07 -24.36 15.53
C LEU A 156 3.35 -24.61 14.19
N LEU A 157 2.71 -25.77 14.03
CA LEU A 157 1.96 -26.10 12.82
C LEU A 157 0.87 -25.05 12.53
N ALA A 158 0.14 -24.61 13.56
CA ALA A 158 -0.86 -23.55 13.41
C ALA A 158 -0.23 -22.23 12.91
N LYS A 159 0.93 -21.83 13.45
CA LYS A 159 1.66 -20.62 13.00
C LYS A 159 2.14 -20.74 11.56
N VAL A 160 2.76 -21.87 11.19
CA VAL A 160 3.28 -22.11 9.85
C VAL A 160 2.13 -22.15 8.82
N LEU A 161 0.98 -22.75 9.16
CA LEU A 161 -0.21 -22.76 8.30
C LEU A 161 -0.70 -21.33 8.04
N ALA A 162 -0.85 -20.53 9.09
CA ALA A 162 -1.31 -19.16 8.94
C ALA A 162 -0.33 -18.30 8.11
N LEU A 163 0.99 -18.47 8.31
CA LEU A 163 2.00 -17.76 7.51
C LEU A 163 2.02 -18.23 6.06
N HIS A 164 1.94 -19.54 5.79
CA HIS A 164 1.92 -20.07 4.44
C HIS A 164 0.67 -19.60 3.69
N ALA A 165 -0.51 -19.68 4.32
CA ALA A 165 -1.75 -19.15 3.79
C ALA A 165 -1.65 -17.65 3.44
N ASN A 166 -0.97 -16.86 4.28
CA ASN A 166 -0.75 -15.43 4.03
C ASN A 166 0.03 -15.16 2.72
N TYR A 167 0.96 -16.06 2.35
CA TYR A 167 1.73 -16.02 1.11
C TYR A 167 1.03 -16.67 -0.10
N LEU A 168 0.02 -17.53 0.09
CA LEU A 168 -0.79 -18.07 -1.00
C LEU A 168 -1.62 -16.99 -1.70
N PHE A 169 -2.03 -15.95 -0.97
CA PHE A 169 -2.78 -14.81 -1.51
C PHE A 169 -2.11 -14.17 -2.73
N ALA A 170 -0.77 -14.10 -2.75
CA ALA A 170 -0.02 -13.53 -3.86
C ALA A 170 -0.16 -14.30 -5.19
N GLN A 171 -0.91 -15.41 -5.21
CA GLN A 171 -1.15 -16.26 -6.38
C GLN A 171 -2.64 -16.47 -6.72
N GLY A 172 -3.58 -15.88 -5.98
CA GLY A 172 -5.02 -16.05 -6.24
C GLY A 172 -5.56 -17.46 -5.95
N HIS A 173 -5.05 -18.14 -4.92
CA HIS A 173 -5.51 -19.48 -4.50
C HIS A 173 -6.45 -19.42 -3.28
N ASP A 174 -7.59 -18.76 -3.41
CA ASP A 174 -8.43 -18.39 -2.24
C ASP A 174 -8.98 -19.59 -1.48
N ALA A 175 -9.32 -20.68 -2.18
CA ALA A 175 -9.82 -21.90 -1.55
C ALA A 175 -8.77 -22.58 -0.65
N ALA A 176 -7.52 -22.66 -1.12
CA ALA A 176 -6.42 -23.24 -0.37
C ALA A 176 -6.03 -22.34 0.81
N MET A 177 -5.97 -21.03 0.58
CA MET A 177 -5.74 -20.03 1.62
C MET A 177 -6.80 -20.10 2.72
N ALA A 178 -8.09 -20.21 2.36
CA ALA A 178 -9.18 -20.33 3.33
C ALA A 178 -9.09 -21.63 4.14
N ALA A 179 -8.74 -22.74 3.49
CA ALA A 179 -8.61 -24.04 4.14
C ALA A 179 -7.48 -24.01 5.19
N GLU A 180 -6.29 -23.55 4.80
CA GLU A 180 -5.14 -23.46 5.71
C GLU A 180 -5.37 -22.45 6.84
N ALA A 181 -6.01 -21.31 6.55
CA ALA A 181 -6.34 -20.32 7.58
C ALA A 181 -7.34 -20.88 8.62
N ARG A 182 -8.36 -21.62 8.17
CA ARG A 182 -9.31 -22.29 9.08
C ARG A 182 -8.64 -23.36 9.92
N GLU A 183 -7.80 -24.20 9.31
CA GLU A 183 -7.06 -25.22 10.06
C GLU A 183 -6.11 -24.59 11.08
N ALA A 184 -5.44 -23.48 10.74
CA ALA A 184 -4.60 -22.74 11.68
C ALA A 184 -5.40 -22.23 12.90
N ILE A 185 -6.61 -21.72 12.67
CA ILE A 185 -7.52 -21.30 13.75
C ILE A 185 -7.93 -22.48 14.62
N GLU A 186 -8.37 -23.58 14.02
CA GLU A 186 -8.81 -24.78 14.74
C GLU A 186 -7.69 -25.36 15.62
N LEU A 187 -6.48 -25.52 15.05
CA LEU A 187 -5.31 -26.00 15.79
C LEU A 187 -4.87 -25.01 16.87
N GLY A 188 -4.90 -23.70 16.58
CA GLY A 188 -4.58 -22.65 17.55
C GLY A 188 -5.50 -22.68 18.76
N VAL A 189 -6.82 -22.75 18.54
CA VAL A 189 -7.82 -22.84 19.61
C VAL A 189 -7.66 -24.12 20.41
N ALA A 190 -7.49 -25.28 19.75
CA ALA A 190 -7.38 -26.57 20.41
C ALA A 190 -6.10 -26.71 21.26
N SER A 191 -5.00 -26.08 20.83
CA SER A 191 -3.69 -26.15 21.50
C SER A 191 -3.38 -24.97 22.43
N GLY A 192 -4.27 -23.97 22.50
CA GLY A 192 -3.97 -22.69 23.16
C GLY A 192 -2.87 -21.87 22.47
N GLY A 193 -2.51 -22.21 21.23
CA GLY A 193 -1.53 -21.52 20.40
C GLY A 193 -2.10 -20.26 19.76
N PHE A 194 -2.19 -19.18 20.55
CA PHE A 194 -2.84 -17.92 20.14
C PHE A 194 -2.26 -17.28 18.87
N GLU A 195 -0.97 -17.46 18.57
CA GLU A 195 -0.33 -16.86 17.39
C GLU A 195 -0.91 -17.41 16.08
N GLY A 196 -1.14 -18.73 16.01
CA GLY A 196 -1.78 -19.36 14.85
C GLY A 196 -3.25 -18.97 14.71
N GLU A 197 -3.98 -18.89 15.83
CA GLU A 197 -5.38 -18.45 15.87
C GLU A 197 -5.54 -17.00 15.35
N ILE A 198 -4.72 -16.09 15.86
CA ILE A 198 -4.77 -14.66 15.51
C ILE A 198 -4.36 -14.41 14.06
N LEU A 199 -3.23 -14.97 13.63
CA LEU A 199 -2.77 -14.79 12.26
C LEU A 199 -3.70 -15.50 11.27
N GLY A 200 -4.20 -16.70 11.61
CA GLY A 200 -5.19 -17.41 10.79
C GLY A 200 -6.49 -16.62 10.63
N SER A 201 -6.98 -15.99 11.70
CA SER A 201 -8.17 -15.11 11.66
C SER A 201 -7.94 -13.88 10.78
N TYR A 202 -6.76 -13.25 10.89
CA TYR A 202 -6.37 -12.14 10.01
C TYR A 202 -6.38 -12.56 8.53
N VAL A 203 -5.76 -13.71 8.20
CA VAL A 203 -5.68 -14.24 6.83
C VAL A 203 -7.06 -14.61 6.30
N LEU A 204 -7.91 -15.24 7.10
CA LEU A 204 -9.29 -15.56 6.71
C LEU A 204 -10.09 -14.28 6.38
N GLY A 205 -9.87 -13.19 7.12
CA GLY A 205 -10.45 -11.88 6.79
C GLY A 205 -10.04 -11.38 5.41
N ARG A 206 -8.77 -11.61 5.00
CA ARG A 206 -8.30 -11.26 3.65
C ARG A 206 -8.99 -12.10 2.57
N VAL A 207 -9.23 -13.39 2.83
CA VAL A 207 -10.01 -14.24 1.90
C VAL A 207 -11.43 -13.71 1.73
N LEU A 208 -12.10 -13.35 2.84
CA LEU A 208 -13.45 -12.79 2.78
C LEU A 208 -13.47 -11.47 1.99
N GLN A 209 -12.45 -10.62 2.13
CA GLN A 209 -12.35 -9.39 1.34
C GLN A 209 -12.23 -9.68 -0.17
N ASP A 210 -11.41 -10.68 -0.55
CA ASP A 210 -11.21 -11.04 -1.96
C ASP A 210 -12.45 -11.69 -2.58
N ALA A 211 -13.19 -12.48 -1.80
CA ALA A 211 -14.50 -13.01 -2.16
C ALA A 211 -15.63 -11.95 -2.17
N ASP A 212 -15.29 -10.66 -2.13
CA ASP A 212 -16.18 -9.49 -2.05
C ASP A 212 -17.12 -9.47 -0.82
N GLN A 213 -16.86 -10.30 0.19
CA GLN A 213 -17.57 -10.33 1.48
C GLN A 213 -16.97 -9.30 2.46
N LYS A 214 -16.80 -8.06 2.00
CA LYS A 214 -16.06 -6.98 2.69
C LYS A 214 -16.61 -6.62 4.08
N ARG A 215 -17.91 -6.77 4.31
CA ARG A 215 -18.53 -6.54 5.63
C ARG A 215 -18.15 -7.63 6.63
N GLU A 216 -18.17 -8.89 6.20
CA GLU A 216 -17.79 -10.03 7.04
C GLU A 216 -16.31 -9.99 7.37
N ALA A 217 -15.47 -9.65 6.38
CA ALA A 217 -14.05 -9.39 6.57
C ALA A 217 -13.80 -8.33 7.67
N GLN A 218 -14.53 -7.22 7.63
CA GLN A 218 -14.43 -6.16 8.65
C GLN A 218 -14.78 -6.66 10.05
N VAL A 219 -15.85 -7.45 10.18
CA VAL A 219 -16.26 -8.03 11.46
C VAL A 219 -15.17 -8.96 12.00
N LEU A 220 -14.62 -9.82 11.15
CA LEU A 220 -13.58 -10.76 11.54
C LEU A 220 -12.28 -10.07 11.97
N TRP A 221 -11.86 -8.99 11.30
CA TRP A 221 -10.70 -8.22 11.75
C TRP A 221 -10.94 -7.45 13.05
N LYS A 222 -12.15 -6.95 13.29
CA LYS A 222 -12.50 -6.36 14.60
C LYS A 222 -12.43 -7.41 15.72
N GLN A 223 -12.89 -8.64 15.46
CA GLN A 223 -12.75 -9.77 16.38
C GLN A 223 -11.27 -10.16 16.59
N THR A 224 -10.47 -10.15 15.52
CA THR A 224 -9.02 -10.40 15.59
C THR A 224 -8.32 -9.38 16.52
N LEU A 225 -8.68 -8.09 16.44
CA LEU A 225 -8.16 -7.09 17.37
C LEU A 225 -8.59 -7.34 18.83
N GLN A 226 -9.82 -7.79 19.07
CA GLN A 226 -10.28 -8.16 20.42
C GLN A 226 -9.49 -9.35 20.98
N LEU A 227 -9.18 -10.33 20.12
CA LEU A 227 -8.36 -11.48 20.48
C LEU A 227 -6.94 -11.04 20.84
N ILE A 228 -6.34 -10.17 20.04
CA ILE A 228 -5.02 -9.58 20.33
C ILE A 228 -5.05 -8.85 21.69
N GLN A 229 -6.06 -8.00 21.93
CA GLN A 229 -6.20 -7.25 23.19
C GLN A 229 -6.29 -8.15 24.43
N ARG A 230 -6.84 -9.37 24.28
CA ARG A 230 -6.90 -10.36 25.37
C ARG A 230 -5.53 -10.94 25.72
N TYR A 231 -4.69 -11.23 24.72
CA TYR A 231 -3.38 -11.86 24.93
C TYR A 231 -2.24 -10.86 25.14
N GLN A 232 -2.36 -9.63 24.61
CA GLN A 232 -1.32 -8.62 24.67
C GLN A 232 -0.77 -8.33 26.08
N PRO A 233 -1.60 -8.23 27.15
CA PRO A 233 -1.08 -7.96 28.50
C PRO A 233 -0.24 -9.11 29.06
N GLN A 234 -0.52 -10.34 28.62
CA GLN A 234 0.19 -11.56 29.03
C GLN A 234 1.45 -11.78 28.20
N GLN A 235 1.48 -11.24 26.98
CA GLN A 235 2.55 -11.43 25.99
C GLN A 235 3.05 -10.08 25.42
N PRO A 236 3.52 -9.14 26.27
CA PRO A 236 3.84 -7.78 25.84
C PRO A 236 5.01 -7.69 24.86
N GLN A 237 5.88 -8.70 24.84
CA GLN A 237 7.09 -8.76 24.00
C GLN A 237 6.89 -9.58 22.72
N ASN A 238 5.71 -10.18 22.50
CA ASN A 238 5.49 -11.03 21.32
C ASN A 238 5.41 -10.18 20.04
N GLU A 239 6.43 -10.27 19.20
CA GLU A 239 6.54 -9.47 17.97
C GLU A 239 5.50 -9.84 16.91
N LEU A 240 5.09 -11.11 16.84
CA LEU A 240 4.08 -11.57 15.90
C LEU A 240 2.74 -10.93 16.21
N LEU A 241 2.33 -10.86 17.48
CA LEU A 241 1.12 -10.16 17.91
C LEU A 241 1.12 -8.70 17.47
N HIS A 242 2.22 -7.98 17.72
CA HIS A 242 2.35 -6.57 17.35
C HIS A 242 2.29 -6.39 15.83
N GLU A 243 2.90 -7.29 15.07
CA GLU A 243 2.88 -7.26 13.61
C GLU A 243 1.45 -7.50 13.08
N VAL A 244 0.75 -8.53 13.57
CA VAL A 244 -0.63 -8.81 13.16
C VAL A 244 -1.57 -7.71 13.60
N GLN A 245 -1.36 -7.09 14.77
CA GLN A 245 -2.13 -5.92 15.20
C GLN A 245 -2.00 -4.77 14.20
N TRP A 246 -0.76 -4.43 13.85
CA TRP A 246 -0.48 -3.38 12.87
C TRP A 246 -1.11 -3.71 11.50
N MET A 247 -0.91 -4.92 10.99
CA MET A 247 -1.51 -5.37 9.73
C MET A 247 -3.05 -5.35 9.77
N THR A 248 -3.66 -5.66 10.92
CA THR A 248 -5.12 -5.66 11.08
C THR A 248 -5.66 -4.22 11.07
N HIS A 249 -4.98 -3.26 11.70
CA HIS A 249 -5.30 -1.84 11.57
C HIS A 249 -5.23 -1.36 10.10
N MET A 250 -4.23 -1.84 9.36
CA MET A 250 -4.10 -1.57 7.92
C MET A 250 -5.31 -2.06 7.11
N MET A 251 -5.78 -3.29 7.36
CA MET A 251 -6.96 -3.82 6.67
C MET A 251 -8.24 -3.08 7.05
N LEU A 252 -8.43 -2.79 8.34
CA LEU A 252 -9.59 -2.04 8.83
C LEU A 252 -9.64 -0.61 8.29
N ARG A 253 -8.49 0.04 8.07
CA ARG A 253 -8.40 1.32 7.36
C ARG A 253 -8.99 1.22 5.96
N GLY A 254 -8.56 0.23 5.18
CA GLY A 254 -9.05 0.02 3.82
C GLY A 254 -10.55 -0.26 3.78
N SER A 255 -11.03 -1.11 4.68
CA SER A 255 -12.46 -1.40 4.83
C SER A 255 -13.26 -0.16 5.22
N ALA A 256 -12.77 0.65 6.15
CA ALA A 256 -13.44 1.87 6.59
C ALA A 256 -13.57 2.89 5.45
N LEU A 257 -12.53 3.08 4.62
CA LEU A 257 -12.63 3.92 3.41
C LEU A 257 -13.68 3.41 2.43
N HIS A 258 -13.71 2.10 2.18
CA HIS A 258 -14.67 1.50 1.26
C HIS A 258 -16.13 1.73 1.70
N PHE A 259 -16.40 1.72 3.01
CA PHE A 259 -17.73 1.96 3.56
C PHE A 259 -18.01 3.42 3.94
N GLY A 260 -17.14 4.36 3.55
CA GLY A 260 -17.31 5.79 3.85
C GLY A 260 -17.06 6.20 5.31
N ASP A 261 -16.53 5.30 6.15
CA ASP A 261 -16.12 5.61 7.52
C ASP A 261 -14.71 6.24 7.54
N TYR A 262 -14.60 7.48 7.07
CA TYR A 262 -13.32 8.18 7.00
C TYR A 262 -12.73 8.48 8.39
N GLY A 263 -13.59 8.74 9.38
CA GLY A 263 -13.18 8.96 10.77
C GLY A 263 -12.54 7.69 11.37
N GLY A 264 -13.17 6.53 11.16
CA GLY A 264 -12.62 5.23 11.54
C GLY A 264 -11.34 4.89 10.79
N SER A 265 -11.29 5.13 9.47
CA SER A 265 -10.08 4.95 8.64
C SER A 265 -8.88 5.68 9.25
N ARG A 266 -9.08 6.95 9.60
CA ARG A 266 -8.07 7.79 10.25
C ARG A 266 -7.69 7.24 11.64
N ALA A 267 -8.66 6.87 12.46
CA ALA A 267 -8.44 6.37 13.80
C ALA A 267 -7.56 5.10 13.81
N TYR A 268 -7.81 4.15 12.90
CA TYR A 268 -6.98 2.95 12.77
C TYR A 268 -5.53 3.28 12.38
N MET A 269 -5.31 4.29 11.51
CA MET A 269 -3.94 4.68 11.14
C MET A 269 -3.20 5.39 12.26
N VAL A 270 -3.89 6.21 13.06
CA VAL A 270 -3.30 6.78 14.27
C VAL A 270 -2.88 5.69 15.25
N GLN A 271 -3.71 4.66 15.45
CA GLN A 271 -3.39 3.52 16.31
C GLN A 271 -2.19 2.72 15.78
N ALA A 272 -2.17 2.44 14.46
CA ALA A 272 -1.06 1.75 13.81
C ALA A 272 0.26 2.54 13.91
N LEU A 273 0.21 3.86 13.72
CA LEU A 273 1.37 4.76 13.85
C LEU A 273 1.91 4.77 15.28
N GLN A 274 1.04 4.93 16.28
CA GLN A 274 1.42 4.91 17.69
C GLN A 274 2.03 3.57 18.10
N LEU A 275 1.52 2.45 17.58
CA LEU A 275 2.11 1.14 17.80
C LEU A 275 3.51 1.05 17.19
N ALA A 276 3.65 1.45 15.93
CA ALA A 276 4.92 1.41 15.22
C ALA A 276 5.99 2.28 15.91
N GLN A 277 5.64 3.51 16.31
CA GLN A 277 6.55 4.42 17.01
C GLN A 277 6.97 3.91 18.38
N ARG A 278 6.04 3.40 19.19
CA ARG A 278 6.35 2.83 20.51
C ARG A 278 7.30 1.64 20.44
N LEU A 279 7.20 0.84 19.38
CA LEU A 279 8.03 -0.36 19.20
C LEU A 279 9.31 -0.10 18.39
N GLY A 280 9.49 1.11 17.83
CA GLY A 280 10.61 1.43 16.95
C GLY A 280 10.54 0.72 15.60
N LYS A 281 9.35 0.36 15.12
CA LYS A 281 9.11 -0.30 13.83
C LYS A 281 9.13 0.72 12.70
N ARG A 282 10.32 1.13 12.23
CA ARG A 282 10.50 2.25 11.28
C ARG A 282 9.81 2.03 9.92
N ARG A 283 9.79 0.80 9.39
CA ARG A 283 9.06 0.47 8.16
C ARG A 283 7.54 0.63 8.35
N CYS A 284 7.00 0.12 9.45
CA CYS A 284 5.58 0.24 9.78
C CYS A 284 5.19 1.71 10.04
N GLU A 285 6.07 2.49 10.69
CA GLU A 285 5.89 3.92 10.92
C GLU A 285 5.76 4.68 9.59
N LEU A 286 6.68 4.44 8.66
CA LEU A 286 6.63 5.02 7.32
C LEU A 286 5.29 4.75 6.63
N ILE A 287 4.90 3.48 6.57
CA ILE A 287 3.67 3.06 5.90
C ILE A 287 2.46 3.71 6.57
N SER A 288 2.40 3.74 7.91
CA SER A 288 1.31 4.39 8.64
C SER A 288 1.26 5.90 8.43
N LEU A 289 2.40 6.59 8.34
CA LEU A 289 2.45 8.02 8.03
C LEU A 289 1.93 8.31 6.62
N SER A 290 2.36 7.55 5.61
CA SER A 290 1.90 7.68 4.23
C SER A 290 0.38 7.48 4.14
N PHE A 291 -0.16 6.42 4.74
CA PHE A 291 -1.60 6.16 4.69
C PHE A 291 -2.44 7.14 5.51
N LEU A 292 -1.93 7.63 6.65
CA LEU A 292 -2.58 8.70 7.41
C LEU A 292 -2.64 9.98 6.59
N GLY A 293 -1.52 10.37 5.97
CA GLY A 293 -1.43 11.52 5.08
C GLY A 293 -2.40 11.41 3.90
N GLN A 294 -2.45 10.26 3.21
CA GLN A 294 -3.42 10.01 2.13
C GLN A 294 -4.87 10.09 2.61
N THR A 295 -5.21 9.50 3.77
CA THR A 295 -6.56 9.59 4.32
C THR A 295 -6.94 11.05 4.61
N ASP A 296 -6.02 11.85 5.17
CA ASP A 296 -6.26 13.27 5.45
C ASP A 296 -6.33 14.11 4.14
N VAL A 297 -5.60 13.73 3.08
CA VAL A 297 -5.76 14.31 1.72
C VAL A 297 -7.14 13.99 1.15
N PHE A 298 -7.62 12.76 1.25
CA PHE A 298 -8.96 12.39 0.79
C PHE A 298 -10.07 13.14 1.54
N LEU A 299 -9.82 13.48 2.81
CA LEU A 299 -10.69 14.31 3.64
C LEU A 299 -10.51 15.81 3.41
N PHE A 300 -9.61 16.22 2.51
CA PHE A 300 -9.25 17.61 2.28
C PHE A 300 -8.89 18.37 3.57
N ASP A 301 -8.31 17.68 4.56
CA ASP A 301 -7.74 18.28 5.76
C ASP A 301 -6.23 18.45 5.55
N PHE A 302 -5.89 19.45 4.73
CA PHE A 302 -4.52 19.72 4.32
C PHE A 302 -3.62 20.11 5.49
N VAL A 303 -4.19 20.72 6.53
CA VAL A 303 -3.48 21.08 7.76
C VAL A 303 -2.98 19.83 8.47
N ARG A 304 -3.79 18.76 8.53
CA ARG A 304 -3.39 17.47 9.13
C ARG A 304 -2.56 16.59 8.20
N ALA A 305 -2.81 16.66 6.89
CA ALA A 305 -2.12 15.83 5.90
C ALA A 305 -0.63 16.19 5.78
N ALA A 306 -0.30 17.49 5.70
CA ALA A 306 1.06 17.94 5.38
C ALA A 306 2.15 17.36 6.31
N PRO A 307 2.01 17.42 7.65
CA PRO A 307 3.04 16.92 8.55
C PRO A 307 3.30 15.42 8.37
N SER A 308 2.24 14.62 8.17
CA SER A 308 2.36 13.17 8.01
C SER A 308 3.05 12.80 6.71
N LEU A 309 2.72 13.48 5.61
CA LEU A 309 3.34 13.25 4.29
C LEU A 309 4.81 13.68 4.26
N VAL A 310 5.15 14.83 4.87
CA VAL A 310 6.55 15.28 4.98
C VAL A 310 7.37 14.31 5.82
N ALA A 311 6.86 13.89 6.98
CA ALA A 311 7.53 12.91 7.82
C ALA A 311 7.71 11.56 7.10
N ALA A 312 6.73 11.13 6.30
CA ALA A 312 6.85 9.93 5.46
C ALA A 312 7.96 10.07 4.41
N ILE A 313 8.06 11.21 3.71
CA ILE A 313 9.14 11.45 2.72
C ILE A 313 10.52 11.40 3.37
N ASP A 314 10.70 12.08 4.49
CA ASP A 314 11.99 12.12 5.19
C ASP A 314 12.40 10.73 5.68
N LEU A 315 11.43 9.97 6.21
CA LEU A 315 11.65 8.60 6.65
C LEU A 315 11.92 7.66 5.47
N ALA A 316 11.19 7.78 4.37
CA ALA A 316 11.41 7.02 3.15
C ALA A 316 12.83 7.25 2.62
N ARG A 317 13.31 8.49 2.60
CA ARG A 317 14.68 8.83 2.18
C ARG A 317 15.73 8.25 3.12
N ALA A 318 15.56 8.39 4.43
CA ALA A 318 16.45 7.82 5.43
C ALA A 318 16.53 6.28 5.33
N LEU A 319 15.42 5.62 5.05
CA LEU A 319 15.33 4.17 4.85
C LEU A 319 15.63 3.74 3.41
N GLY A 320 15.87 4.66 2.48
CA GLY A 320 16.04 4.35 1.05
C GLY A 320 14.86 3.67 0.36
N TYR A 321 13.63 3.85 0.86
CA TYR A 321 12.40 3.33 0.26
C TYR A 321 11.80 4.33 -0.73
N ARG A 322 12.44 4.43 -1.91
CA ARG A 322 12.11 5.42 -2.95
C ARG A 322 10.68 5.33 -3.48
N ARG A 323 10.07 4.15 -3.52
CA ARG A 323 8.67 4.01 -3.95
C ARG A 323 7.69 4.67 -2.95
N SER A 324 7.90 4.49 -1.65
CA SER A 324 7.06 5.11 -0.62
C SER A 324 7.18 6.64 -0.56
N GLU A 325 8.30 7.19 -1.06
CA GLU A 325 8.46 8.63 -1.28
C GLU A 325 7.44 9.15 -2.30
N MET A 326 7.22 8.42 -3.39
CA MET A 326 6.33 8.82 -4.50
C MET A 326 4.87 8.98 -4.04
N ASP A 327 4.34 8.01 -3.30
CA ASP A 327 2.97 8.07 -2.76
C ASP A 327 2.72 9.34 -1.93
N SER A 328 3.74 9.79 -1.22
CA SER A 328 3.65 10.97 -0.35
C SER A 328 3.83 12.28 -1.14
N LEU A 329 4.65 12.26 -2.20
CA LEU A 329 4.80 13.37 -3.15
C LEU A 329 3.48 13.65 -3.89
N GLU A 330 2.77 12.59 -4.31
CA GLU A 330 1.45 12.73 -4.96
C GLU A 330 0.45 13.45 -4.05
N GLY A 331 0.35 13.04 -2.79
CA GLY A 331 -0.52 13.68 -1.80
C GLY A 331 -0.24 15.18 -1.65
N LEU A 332 1.05 15.56 -1.51
CA LEU A 332 1.46 16.96 -1.43
C LEU A 332 1.17 17.73 -2.73
N ALA A 333 1.30 17.09 -3.89
CA ALA A 333 0.99 17.70 -5.19
C ALA A 333 -0.51 17.99 -5.33
N VAL A 334 -1.38 17.07 -4.88
CA VAL A 334 -2.83 17.28 -4.86
C VAL A 334 -3.20 18.48 -3.96
N MET A 335 -2.58 18.56 -2.77
CA MET A 335 -2.78 19.67 -1.84
C MET A 335 -2.36 21.01 -2.46
N ALA A 336 -1.16 21.05 -3.06
CA ALA A 336 -0.64 22.25 -3.72
C ALA A 336 -1.55 22.70 -4.87
N ARG A 337 -2.00 21.76 -5.73
CA ARG A 337 -2.91 22.03 -6.84
C ARG A 337 -4.24 22.61 -6.36
N LEU A 338 -4.87 22.01 -5.34
CA LEU A 338 -6.15 22.45 -4.81
C LEU A 338 -6.05 23.77 -4.02
N SER A 339 -4.85 24.13 -3.55
CA SER A 339 -4.59 25.41 -2.88
C SER A 339 -4.16 26.52 -3.84
N GLY A 340 -4.02 26.22 -5.14
CA GLY A 340 -3.56 27.17 -6.16
C GLY A 340 -2.04 27.31 -6.31
N ASP A 341 -1.24 26.58 -5.52
CA ASP A 341 0.22 26.54 -5.69
C ASP A 341 0.60 25.57 -6.81
N TYR A 342 0.28 25.97 -8.03
CA TYR A 342 0.52 25.18 -9.23
C TYR A 342 2.02 24.98 -9.51
N THR A 343 2.87 25.89 -9.05
CA THR A 343 4.34 25.78 -9.18
C THR A 343 4.86 24.61 -8.35
N THR A 344 4.47 24.54 -7.08
CA THR A 344 4.83 23.40 -6.22
C THR A 344 4.20 22.10 -6.71
N ALA A 345 2.94 22.12 -7.14
CA ALA A 345 2.27 20.95 -7.69
C ALA A 345 3.03 20.38 -8.91
N LEU A 346 3.39 21.23 -9.87
CA LEU A 346 4.14 20.83 -11.06
C LEU A 346 5.49 20.23 -10.69
N ARG A 347 6.26 20.88 -9.81
CA ARG A 347 7.56 20.39 -9.35
C ARG A 347 7.45 19.01 -8.69
N LEU A 348 6.46 18.80 -7.83
CA LEU A 348 6.26 17.53 -7.14
C LEU A 348 5.83 16.41 -8.08
N LEU A 349 4.95 16.70 -9.05
CA LEU A 349 4.52 15.71 -10.05
C LEU A 349 5.63 15.33 -11.02
N GLU A 350 6.46 16.28 -11.47
CA GLU A 350 7.64 16.00 -12.31
C GLU A 350 8.68 15.16 -11.56
N GLN A 351 8.89 15.44 -10.26
CA GLN A 351 9.73 14.61 -9.40
C GLN A 351 9.17 13.18 -9.28
N ASN A 352 7.86 13.04 -9.09
CA ASN A 352 7.21 11.73 -9.01
C ASN A 352 7.34 10.96 -10.34
N LEU A 353 7.07 11.59 -11.48
CA LEU A 353 7.23 10.98 -12.80
C LEU A 353 8.67 10.53 -13.05
N MET A 354 9.66 11.35 -12.73
CA MET A 354 11.07 10.99 -12.84
C MET A 354 11.38 9.71 -12.05
N LEU A 355 10.95 9.63 -10.78
CA LEU A 355 11.16 8.45 -9.94
C LEU A 355 10.45 7.21 -10.50
N ALA A 356 9.22 7.37 -11.01
CA ALA A 356 8.47 6.27 -11.61
C ALA A 356 9.19 5.68 -12.82
N THR A 357 9.70 6.54 -13.70
CA THR A 357 10.46 6.14 -14.88
C THR A 357 11.80 5.51 -14.50
N GLU A 358 12.56 6.11 -13.57
CA GLU A 358 13.85 5.57 -13.09
C GLU A 358 13.71 4.17 -12.47
N LEU A 359 12.61 3.93 -11.74
CA LEU A 359 12.34 2.65 -11.08
C LEU A 359 11.57 1.66 -11.97
N ALA A 360 11.26 2.04 -13.22
CA ALA A 360 10.45 1.26 -14.16
C ALA A 360 9.12 0.79 -13.55
N LEU A 361 8.38 1.72 -12.92
CA LEU A 361 7.11 1.49 -12.24
C LEU A 361 5.93 2.01 -13.09
N PRO A 362 5.39 1.22 -14.04
CA PRO A 362 4.36 1.69 -14.97
C PRO A 362 3.03 2.04 -14.29
N TYR A 363 2.73 1.44 -13.13
CA TYR A 363 1.59 1.81 -12.30
C TYR A 363 1.67 3.27 -11.85
N ASP A 364 2.80 3.62 -11.23
CA ASP A 364 3.04 4.93 -10.64
C ASP A 364 3.26 5.99 -11.73
N GLU A 365 3.91 5.62 -12.84
CA GLU A 365 4.09 6.47 -14.03
C GLU A 365 2.75 6.91 -14.63
N SER A 366 1.79 5.99 -14.72
CA SER A 366 0.44 6.28 -15.24
C SER A 366 -0.29 7.32 -14.39
N PHE A 367 -0.19 7.25 -13.06
CA PHE A 367 -0.82 8.23 -12.16
C PHE A 367 -0.15 9.60 -12.26
N ALA A 368 1.18 9.64 -12.26
CA ALA A 368 1.93 10.89 -12.41
C ALA A 368 1.63 11.59 -13.75
N LEU A 369 1.59 10.83 -14.86
CA LEU A 369 1.21 11.37 -16.17
C LEU A 369 -0.23 11.89 -16.19
N ALA A 370 -1.20 11.14 -15.65
CA ALA A 370 -2.59 11.57 -15.58
C ALA A 370 -2.77 12.88 -14.78
N ALA A 371 -2.05 13.01 -13.66
CA ALA A 371 -2.05 14.22 -12.84
C ALA A 371 -1.40 15.41 -13.58
N LEU A 372 -0.29 15.20 -14.29
CA LEU A 372 0.38 16.24 -15.09
C LEU A 372 -0.48 16.71 -16.26
N VAL A 373 -1.14 15.80 -16.99
CA VAL A 373 -2.07 16.16 -18.07
C VAL A 373 -3.15 17.09 -17.53
N ARG A 374 -3.79 16.74 -16.41
CA ARG A 374 -4.83 17.57 -15.78
C ARG A 374 -4.31 18.93 -15.36
N LEU A 375 -3.13 18.99 -14.72
CA LEU A 375 -2.52 20.24 -14.30
C LEU A 375 -2.16 21.13 -15.50
N HIS A 376 -1.60 20.57 -16.57
CA HIS A 376 -1.29 21.32 -17.77
C HIS A 376 -2.52 21.82 -18.52
N CYS A 377 -3.63 21.07 -18.52
CA CYS A 377 -4.92 21.57 -19.01
C CYS A 377 -5.39 22.78 -18.21
N GLN A 378 -5.30 22.72 -16.87
CA GLN A 378 -5.68 23.82 -15.98
C GLN A 378 -4.81 25.07 -16.19
N LEU A 379 -3.52 24.88 -16.48
CA LEU A 379 -2.56 25.97 -16.76
C LEU A 379 -2.58 26.44 -18.23
N GLY A 380 -3.37 25.82 -19.10
CA GLY A 380 -3.43 26.15 -20.52
C GLY A 380 -2.15 25.85 -21.33
N ASN A 381 -1.29 24.95 -20.85
CA ASN A 381 -0.05 24.59 -21.55
C ASN A 381 -0.30 23.48 -22.59
N ALA A 382 -0.84 23.87 -23.76
CA ALA A 382 -1.22 22.93 -24.83
C ALA A 382 -0.07 22.02 -25.31
N ALA A 383 1.17 22.53 -25.35
CA ALA A 383 2.34 21.75 -25.76
C ALA A 383 2.64 20.62 -24.78
N ALA A 384 2.63 20.92 -23.47
CA ALA A 384 2.84 19.92 -22.44
C ALA A 384 1.67 18.93 -22.35
N VAL A 385 0.42 19.39 -22.51
CA VAL A 385 -0.76 18.50 -22.58
C VAL A 385 -0.58 17.46 -23.69
N MET A 386 -0.24 17.91 -24.91
CA MET A 386 -0.05 17.01 -26.05
C MET A 386 1.04 15.96 -25.76
N GLN A 387 2.20 16.39 -25.25
CA GLN A 387 3.31 15.49 -24.94
C GLN A 387 2.94 14.46 -23.87
N ARG A 388 2.34 14.90 -22.74
CA ARG A 388 2.02 14.02 -21.62
C ARG A 388 0.85 13.07 -21.93
N SER A 389 -0.16 13.53 -22.67
CA SER A 389 -1.28 12.71 -23.11
C SER A 389 -0.84 11.61 -24.09
N GLU A 390 0.13 11.90 -24.96
CA GLU A 390 0.71 10.89 -25.85
C GLU A 390 1.46 9.81 -25.04
N GLN A 391 2.31 10.21 -24.10
CA GLN A 391 3.02 9.28 -23.20
C GLN A 391 2.03 8.39 -22.42
N LEU A 392 0.98 8.97 -21.85
CA LEU A 392 -0.05 8.24 -21.10
C LEU A 392 -0.80 7.23 -21.99
N THR A 393 -1.16 7.63 -23.21
CA THR A 393 -1.86 6.76 -24.17
C THR A 393 -0.98 5.58 -24.59
N GLN A 394 0.30 5.84 -24.86
CA GLN A 394 1.27 4.78 -25.19
C GLN A 394 1.43 3.80 -24.03
N LEU A 395 1.57 4.30 -22.79
CA LEU A 395 1.71 3.46 -21.60
C LEU A 395 0.48 2.56 -21.37
N LEU A 396 -0.72 3.12 -21.45
CA LEU A 396 -1.98 2.39 -21.31
C LEU A 396 -2.20 1.35 -22.42
N ALA A 397 -1.64 1.56 -23.61
CA ALA A 397 -1.72 0.61 -24.72
C ALA A 397 -0.68 -0.53 -24.61
N LEU A 398 0.51 -0.25 -24.07
CA LEU A 398 1.61 -1.20 -23.98
C LEU A 398 1.54 -2.10 -22.74
N VAL A 399 1.00 -1.59 -21.63
CA VAL A 399 1.00 -2.27 -20.34
C VAL A 399 -0.44 -2.51 -19.87
N LYS A 400 -0.75 -3.78 -19.54
CA LYS A 400 -2.04 -4.11 -18.91
C LYS A 400 -2.04 -3.64 -17.45
N LEU A 401 -2.39 -2.38 -17.25
CA LEU A 401 -2.46 -1.76 -15.93
C LEU A 401 -3.76 -2.10 -15.18
N PRO A 402 -3.78 -2.00 -13.84
CA PRO A 402 -4.99 -2.15 -13.04
C PRO A 402 -6.11 -1.16 -13.41
N ARG A 403 -7.34 -1.48 -13.01
CA ARG A 403 -8.56 -0.73 -13.33
C ARG A 403 -8.44 0.75 -12.92
N GLU A 404 -7.81 1.01 -11.79
CA GLU A 404 -7.64 2.33 -11.21
C GLU A 404 -6.76 3.24 -12.08
N CYS A 405 -5.65 2.70 -12.60
CA CYS A 405 -4.79 3.41 -13.55
C CYS A 405 -5.53 3.71 -14.85
N GLN A 406 -6.27 2.72 -15.36
CA GLN A 406 -7.06 2.89 -16.59
C GLN A 406 -8.12 3.97 -16.42
N MET A 407 -8.82 3.98 -15.29
CA MET A 407 -9.82 5.00 -14.96
C MET A 407 -9.18 6.39 -14.87
N ALA A 408 -8.12 6.55 -14.06
CA ALA A 408 -7.43 7.83 -13.91
C ALA A 408 -6.87 8.34 -15.24
N GLY A 409 -6.32 7.43 -16.05
CA GLY A 409 -5.83 7.74 -17.39
C GLY A 409 -6.94 8.20 -18.33
N CYS A 410 -8.08 7.50 -18.36
CA CYS A 410 -9.24 7.88 -19.16
C CYS A 410 -9.80 9.25 -18.73
N LEU A 411 -9.87 9.55 -17.44
CA LEU A 411 -10.32 10.87 -16.96
C LEU A 411 -9.36 11.98 -17.40
N ALA A 412 -8.05 11.77 -17.31
CA ALA A 412 -7.06 12.74 -17.78
C ALA A 412 -7.13 12.97 -19.30
N LEU A 413 -7.32 11.91 -20.10
CA LEU A 413 -7.51 12.01 -21.55
C LEU A 413 -8.84 12.70 -21.90
N ALA A 414 -9.92 12.45 -21.15
CA ALA A 414 -11.18 13.16 -21.29
C ALA A 414 -10.99 14.68 -21.07
N PHE A 415 -10.26 15.07 -20.01
CA PHE A 415 -9.89 16.47 -19.76
C PHE A 415 -9.07 17.07 -20.90
N SER A 416 -8.06 16.35 -21.38
CA SER A 416 -7.20 16.78 -22.50
C SER A 416 -8.03 17.04 -23.77
N MET A 417 -8.93 16.13 -24.12
CA MET A 417 -9.76 16.25 -25.32
C MET A 417 -10.84 17.32 -25.18
N HIS A 418 -11.41 17.49 -23.98
CA HIS A 418 -12.34 18.58 -23.69
C HIS A 418 -11.64 19.94 -23.84
N TYR A 419 -10.43 20.08 -23.30
CA TYR A 419 -9.61 21.29 -23.46
C TYR A 419 -9.26 21.58 -24.93
N ALA A 420 -8.98 20.54 -25.72
CA ALA A 420 -8.72 20.66 -27.16
C ALA A 420 -9.97 20.99 -28.00
N GLY A 421 -11.17 20.98 -27.40
CA GLY A 421 -12.45 21.25 -28.08
C GLY A 421 -13.09 20.03 -28.75
N ASP A 422 -12.53 18.84 -28.59
CA ASP A 422 -13.10 17.59 -29.13
C ASP A 422 -14.06 16.95 -28.10
N ALA A 423 -15.25 17.55 -27.98
CA ALA A 423 -16.25 17.17 -26.99
C ALA A 423 -16.73 15.71 -27.12
N GLN A 424 -16.78 15.18 -28.35
CA GLN A 424 -17.28 13.84 -28.59
C GLN A 424 -16.27 12.77 -28.16
N VAL A 425 -14.98 12.98 -28.43
CA VAL A 425 -13.92 12.08 -27.96
C VAL A 425 -13.75 12.20 -26.45
N ALA A 426 -13.84 13.41 -25.90
CA ALA A 426 -13.81 13.63 -24.44
C ALA A 426 -14.90 12.83 -23.72
N LEU A 427 -16.13 12.85 -24.24
CA LEU A 427 -17.24 12.09 -23.67
C LEU A 427 -16.98 10.58 -23.69
N ARG A 428 -16.41 10.04 -24.78
CA ARG A 428 -16.10 8.60 -24.87
C ARG A 428 -15.13 8.16 -23.76
N TYR A 429 -14.07 8.93 -23.53
CA TYR A 429 -13.12 8.63 -22.45
C TYR A 429 -13.77 8.75 -21.06
N ALA A 430 -14.62 9.76 -20.84
CA ALA A 430 -15.34 9.92 -19.59
C ALA A 430 -16.33 8.76 -19.32
N GLU A 431 -17.02 8.28 -20.35
CA GLU A 431 -17.91 7.11 -20.27
C GLU A 431 -17.14 5.81 -20.01
N GLN A 432 -15.97 5.64 -20.64
CA GLN A 432 -15.07 4.52 -20.36
C GLN A 432 -14.61 4.53 -18.90
N ALA A 433 -14.18 5.69 -18.38
CA ALA A 433 -13.83 5.83 -16.97
C ALA A 433 -15.00 5.47 -16.05
N ASN A 434 -16.23 5.90 -16.39
CA ASN A 434 -17.42 5.61 -15.60
C ASN A 434 -17.81 4.12 -15.61
N GLN A 435 -17.61 3.41 -16.72
CA GLN A 435 -17.75 1.94 -16.78
C GLN A 435 -16.69 1.26 -15.90
N LEU A 436 -15.50 1.84 -15.80
CA LEU A 436 -14.46 1.40 -14.89
C LEU A 436 -14.72 1.81 -13.43
N ASN A 437 -15.86 2.41 -13.08
CA ASN A 437 -16.14 2.90 -11.72
C ASN A 437 -17.32 2.18 -11.02
N GLU A 438 -17.66 0.96 -11.44
CA GLU A 438 -18.86 0.23 -10.94
C GLU A 438 -18.92 0.04 -9.40
N GLN A 439 -20.15 -0.08 -8.91
CA GLN A 439 -20.64 -0.02 -7.52
C GLN A 439 -19.68 -0.56 -6.45
N GLY A 440 -19.12 0.35 -5.63
CA GLY A 440 -18.31 0.02 -4.46
C GLY A 440 -17.02 0.82 -4.31
N GLU A 441 -16.76 1.79 -5.18
CA GLU A 441 -15.54 2.61 -5.13
C GLU A 441 -15.64 3.74 -4.09
N ILE A 442 -14.47 4.21 -3.65
CA ILE A 442 -14.29 5.32 -2.71
C ILE A 442 -15.00 6.56 -3.26
N LEU A 443 -15.86 7.22 -2.45
CA LEU A 443 -16.75 8.33 -2.83
C LEU A 443 -16.06 9.39 -3.71
N PHE A 444 -14.79 9.70 -3.44
CA PHE A 444 -14.02 10.68 -4.16
C PHE A 444 -13.79 10.34 -5.66
N ARG A 445 -13.63 9.06 -6.00
CA ARG A 445 -13.47 8.63 -7.40
C ARG A 445 -14.78 8.78 -8.19
N LEU A 446 -15.91 8.58 -7.51
CA LEU A 446 -17.24 8.86 -8.08
C LEU A 446 -17.40 10.36 -8.36
N VAL A 447 -16.95 11.22 -7.44
CA VAL A 447 -17.00 12.68 -7.58
C VAL A 447 -16.21 13.17 -8.80
N ASP A 448 -14.96 12.75 -8.95
CA ASP A 448 -14.13 13.18 -10.09
C ASP A 448 -14.77 12.76 -11.42
N THR A 449 -15.15 11.49 -11.53
CA THR A 449 -15.82 10.94 -12.72
C THR A 449 -17.11 11.69 -13.05
N ALA A 450 -17.93 12.00 -12.03
CA ALA A 450 -19.18 12.74 -12.21
C ALA A 450 -18.95 14.18 -12.69
N LEU A 451 -17.92 14.87 -12.19
CA LEU A 451 -17.54 16.21 -12.67
C LEU A 451 -17.10 16.18 -14.14
N VAL A 452 -16.22 15.24 -14.51
CA VAL A 452 -15.78 15.09 -15.90
C VAL A 452 -16.95 14.79 -16.83
N LEU A 453 -17.82 13.85 -16.45
CA LEU A 453 -19.03 13.55 -17.22
C LEU A 453 -19.95 14.76 -17.34
N GLY A 454 -20.10 15.56 -16.28
CA GLY A 454 -20.88 16.80 -16.31
C GLY A 454 -20.38 17.75 -17.39
N HIS A 455 -19.07 18.03 -17.39
CA HIS A 455 -18.43 18.90 -18.39
C HIS A 455 -18.54 18.34 -19.81
N THR A 456 -18.21 17.07 -20.02
CA THR A 456 -18.19 16.48 -21.37
C THR A 456 -19.60 16.35 -21.94
N ARG A 457 -20.60 15.98 -21.13
CA ARG A 457 -22.01 15.91 -21.55
C ARG A 457 -22.58 17.28 -21.87
N MET A 458 -22.22 18.29 -21.07
CA MET A 458 -22.61 19.67 -21.34
C MET A 458 -22.03 20.14 -22.69
N ALA A 459 -20.78 19.83 -22.98
CA ALA A 459 -20.11 20.21 -24.23
C ALA A 459 -20.73 19.59 -25.50
N VAL A 460 -21.31 18.39 -25.40
CA VAL A 460 -22.06 17.75 -26.52
C VAL A 460 -23.55 18.12 -26.55
N GLY A 461 -24.03 18.97 -25.64
CA GLY A 461 -25.43 19.39 -25.56
C GLY A 461 -26.38 18.40 -24.86
N GLN A 462 -25.85 17.42 -24.11
CA GLN A 462 -26.66 16.48 -23.32
C GLN A 462 -27.02 17.08 -21.94
N TRP A 463 -27.80 18.17 -21.95
CA TRP A 463 -28.07 19.00 -20.77
C TRP A 463 -28.61 18.25 -19.55
N ALA A 464 -29.62 17.39 -19.75
CA ALA A 464 -30.23 16.64 -18.65
C ALA A 464 -29.24 15.64 -18.00
N ALA A 465 -28.47 14.92 -18.82
CA ALA A 465 -27.48 13.96 -18.34
C ALA A 465 -26.26 14.65 -17.71
N ALA A 466 -25.91 15.86 -18.16
CA ALA A 466 -24.90 16.72 -17.54
C ALA A 466 -25.36 17.20 -16.16
N ALA A 467 -26.61 17.68 -16.05
CA ALA A 467 -27.18 18.13 -14.78
C ALA A 467 -27.22 17.01 -13.75
N MET A 468 -27.61 15.79 -14.14
CA MET A 468 -27.56 14.63 -13.25
C MET A 468 -26.15 14.34 -12.73
N ALA A 469 -25.14 14.44 -13.59
CA ALA A 469 -23.75 14.19 -13.19
C ALA A 469 -23.25 15.27 -12.21
N PHE A 470 -23.53 16.55 -12.46
CA PHE A 470 -23.21 17.62 -11.50
C PHE A 470 -23.97 17.48 -10.17
N GLN A 471 -25.24 17.07 -10.20
CA GLN A 471 -26.02 16.81 -8.98
C GLN A 471 -25.44 15.65 -8.16
N GLN A 472 -24.92 14.61 -8.81
CA GLN A 472 -24.22 13.50 -8.13
C GLN A 472 -22.96 14.00 -7.42
N ALA A 473 -22.12 14.79 -8.10
CA ALA A 473 -20.92 15.38 -7.49
C ALA A 473 -21.28 16.32 -6.32
N LEU A 474 -22.31 17.16 -6.48
CA LEU A 474 -22.79 18.07 -5.45
C LEU A 474 -23.28 17.32 -4.19
N ALA A 475 -24.06 16.25 -4.37
CA ALA A 475 -24.56 15.43 -3.26
C ALA A 475 -23.40 14.83 -2.46
N ALA A 476 -22.39 14.30 -3.15
CA ALA A 476 -21.22 13.71 -2.50
C ALA A 476 -20.36 14.74 -1.74
N PHE A 477 -20.15 15.94 -2.29
CA PHE A 477 -19.44 17.01 -1.55
C PHE A 477 -20.25 17.54 -0.35
N THR A 478 -21.57 17.48 -0.42
CA THR A 478 -22.44 17.82 0.71
C THR A 478 -22.30 16.79 1.83
N GLU A 479 -22.26 15.51 1.50
CA GLU A 479 -22.02 14.43 2.46
C GLU A 479 -20.64 14.57 3.16
N LEU A 480 -19.64 15.06 2.44
CA LEU A 480 -18.29 15.31 2.97
C LEU A 480 -18.14 16.64 3.73
N ASP A 481 -19.17 17.47 3.78
CA ASP A 481 -19.13 18.84 4.31
C ASP A 481 -18.00 19.69 3.67
N LYS A 482 -17.91 19.64 2.34
CA LYS A 482 -16.92 20.37 1.53
C LYS A 482 -17.57 21.31 0.52
N PRO A 483 -18.26 22.38 0.96
CA PRO A 483 -19.00 23.28 0.07
C PRO A 483 -18.10 24.00 -0.96
N ALA A 484 -16.85 24.30 -0.62
CA ALA A 484 -15.92 24.93 -1.56
C ALA A 484 -15.58 24.03 -2.75
N LEU A 485 -15.53 22.72 -2.58
CA LEU A 485 -15.26 21.79 -3.68
C LEU A 485 -16.50 21.55 -4.55
N ALA A 486 -17.69 21.70 -3.97
CA ALA A 486 -18.96 21.65 -4.68
C ALA A 486 -19.18 22.82 -5.66
N ALA A 487 -18.41 23.90 -5.51
CA ALA A 487 -18.55 25.12 -6.31
C ALA A 487 -18.49 24.84 -7.82
N GLU A 488 -17.64 23.91 -8.27
CA GLU A 488 -17.53 23.56 -9.69
C GLU A 488 -18.82 22.91 -10.23
N ALA A 489 -19.42 21.99 -9.47
CA ALA A 489 -20.68 21.36 -9.85
C ALA A 489 -21.84 22.38 -9.88
N GLN A 490 -21.86 23.31 -8.91
CA GLN A 490 -22.85 24.40 -8.88
C GLN A 490 -22.70 25.34 -10.08
N ALA A 491 -21.47 25.71 -10.45
CA ALA A 491 -21.21 26.47 -11.67
C ALA A 491 -21.69 25.70 -12.91
N GLY A 492 -21.46 24.38 -12.98
CA GLY A 492 -21.96 23.53 -14.07
C GLY A 492 -23.49 23.60 -14.21
N LEU A 493 -24.22 23.50 -13.10
CA LEU A 493 -25.68 23.65 -13.07
C LEU A 493 -26.13 25.05 -13.48
N ALA A 494 -25.42 26.10 -13.05
CA ALA A 494 -25.73 27.48 -13.42
C ALA A 494 -25.52 27.72 -14.93
N GLN A 495 -24.48 27.13 -15.52
CA GLN A 495 -24.25 27.21 -16.97
C GLN A 495 -25.34 26.49 -17.76
N ILE A 496 -25.81 25.33 -17.28
CA ILE A 496 -26.94 24.62 -17.89
C ILE A 496 -28.22 25.47 -17.80
N ALA A 497 -28.51 26.08 -16.65
CA ALA A 497 -29.66 26.97 -16.49
C ALA A 497 -29.60 28.19 -17.44
N LEU A 498 -28.42 28.80 -17.57
CA LEU A 498 -28.17 29.87 -18.54
C LEU A 498 -28.46 29.41 -19.98
N ALA A 499 -27.96 28.23 -20.37
CA ALA A 499 -28.18 27.67 -21.71
C ALA A 499 -29.66 27.35 -21.99
N GLN A 500 -30.45 27.06 -20.96
CA GLN A 500 -31.90 26.82 -21.04
C GLN A 500 -32.73 28.11 -20.96
N GLY A 501 -32.09 29.27 -20.77
CA GLY A 501 -32.77 30.57 -20.65
C GLY A 501 -33.32 30.88 -19.25
N ASP A 502 -33.05 30.05 -18.25
CA ASP A 502 -33.42 30.32 -16.85
C ASP A 502 -32.36 31.20 -16.16
N LEU A 503 -32.33 32.46 -16.57
CA LEU A 503 -31.39 33.47 -16.07
C LEU A 503 -31.54 33.71 -14.56
N ALA A 504 -32.77 33.62 -14.03
CA ALA A 504 -33.03 33.87 -12.62
C ALA A 504 -32.39 32.79 -11.74
N SER A 505 -32.57 31.51 -12.10
CA SER A 505 -31.94 30.39 -11.39
C SER A 505 -30.42 30.42 -11.53
N ALA A 506 -29.91 30.66 -12.75
CA ALA A 506 -28.47 30.75 -13.00
C ALA A 506 -27.82 31.86 -12.14
N GLN A 507 -28.41 33.06 -12.11
CA GLN A 507 -27.90 34.17 -11.30
C GLN A 507 -27.97 33.87 -9.82
N ALA A 508 -29.06 33.29 -9.32
CA ALA A 508 -29.20 32.93 -7.91
C ALA A 508 -28.10 31.96 -7.46
N GLN A 509 -27.79 30.95 -8.28
CA GLN A 509 -26.72 29.98 -8.01
C GLN A 509 -25.34 30.65 -7.95
N ILE A 510 -24.99 31.47 -8.95
CA ILE A 510 -23.69 32.19 -8.97
C ILE A 510 -23.56 33.16 -7.79
N VAL A 511 -24.62 33.90 -7.46
CA VAL A 511 -24.60 34.86 -6.34
C VAL A 511 -24.40 34.14 -5.00
N ALA A 512 -25.02 32.97 -4.82
CA ALA A 512 -24.84 32.16 -3.62
C ALA A 512 -23.40 31.64 -3.45
N MET A 513 -22.65 31.51 -4.54
CA MET A 513 -21.26 31.04 -4.51
C MET A 513 -20.23 32.14 -4.23
N LEU A 514 -20.58 33.43 -4.39
CA LEU A 514 -19.63 34.53 -4.21
C LEU A 514 -18.94 34.56 -2.83
N PRO A 515 -19.64 34.31 -1.69
CA PRO A 515 -18.98 34.25 -0.39
C PRO A 515 -17.93 33.13 -0.31
N VAL A 516 -18.24 31.97 -0.90
CA VAL A 516 -17.31 30.83 -0.94
C VAL A 516 -16.06 31.17 -1.75
N LEU A 517 -16.20 31.84 -2.89
CA LEU A 517 -15.07 32.29 -3.71
C LEU A 517 -14.25 33.40 -3.04
N ALA A 518 -14.87 34.23 -2.20
CA ALA A 518 -14.16 35.25 -1.44
C ALA A 518 -13.30 34.64 -0.32
N GLU A 519 -13.78 33.58 0.34
CA GLU A 519 -13.03 32.86 1.38
C GLU A 519 -12.00 31.89 0.79
N GLN A 520 -12.33 31.23 -0.33
CA GLN A 520 -11.51 30.23 -0.99
C GLN A 520 -11.44 30.51 -2.51
N PRO A 521 -10.51 31.37 -2.96
CA PRO A 521 -10.42 31.76 -4.37
C PRO A 521 -10.16 30.61 -5.34
N HIS A 522 -9.47 29.55 -4.90
CA HIS A 522 -9.24 28.35 -5.72
C HIS A 522 -10.31 27.25 -5.50
N ALA A 523 -11.51 27.60 -5.04
CA ALA A 523 -12.64 26.67 -4.91
C ALA A 523 -12.90 25.89 -6.21
N GLY A 524 -13.54 24.72 -6.09
CA GLY A 524 -13.63 23.72 -7.15
C GLY A 524 -12.59 22.62 -7.02
N TYR A 525 -12.84 21.51 -7.71
CA TYR A 525 -12.06 20.28 -7.52
C TYR A 525 -11.10 20.01 -8.70
N ASN A 526 -11.58 20.23 -9.92
CA ASN A 526 -10.85 20.07 -11.16
C ASN A 526 -10.51 21.41 -11.81
N ASN A 527 -11.47 22.33 -11.89
CA ASN A 527 -11.32 23.57 -12.64
C ASN A 527 -11.92 24.77 -11.89
N SER A 528 -11.08 25.46 -11.11
CA SER A 528 -11.49 26.68 -10.40
C SER A 528 -11.82 27.84 -11.37
N PHE A 529 -11.08 27.96 -12.49
CA PHE A 529 -11.27 29.05 -13.46
C PHE A 529 -12.60 28.96 -14.20
N PHE A 530 -13.11 27.74 -14.41
CA PHE A 530 -14.45 27.50 -14.96
C PHE A 530 -15.54 28.20 -14.15
N ILE A 531 -15.42 28.23 -12.82
CA ILE A 531 -16.40 28.87 -11.94
C ILE A 531 -16.45 30.38 -12.21
N TYR A 532 -15.29 31.03 -12.30
CA TYR A 532 -15.19 32.47 -12.59
C TYR A 532 -15.72 32.81 -13.98
N LEU A 533 -15.39 32.00 -14.99
CA LEU A 533 -15.86 32.19 -16.35
C LEU A 533 -17.38 32.05 -16.47
N THR A 534 -17.95 31.02 -15.86
CA THR A 534 -19.40 30.83 -15.81
C THR A 534 -20.08 31.96 -15.05
N GLY A 535 -19.51 32.37 -13.92
CA GLY A 535 -20.01 33.51 -13.16
C GLY A 535 -20.02 34.80 -13.98
N TYR A 536 -18.96 35.07 -14.75
CA TYR A 536 -18.91 36.20 -15.68
C TYR A 536 -20.01 36.13 -16.74
N HIS A 537 -20.20 34.98 -17.40
CA HIS A 537 -21.23 34.80 -18.43
C HIS A 537 -22.64 35.00 -17.88
N VAL A 538 -22.95 34.39 -16.73
CA VAL A 538 -24.27 34.49 -16.09
C VAL A 538 -24.54 35.93 -15.64
N LEU A 539 -23.60 36.56 -14.93
CA LEU A 539 -23.79 37.93 -14.44
C LEU A 539 -23.90 38.94 -15.58
N THR A 540 -23.15 38.75 -16.67
CA THR A 540 -23.26 39.58 -17.87
C THR A 540 -24.64 39.42 -18.52
N ALA A 541 -25.13 38.18 -18.66
CA ALA A 541 -26.45 37.91 -19.23
C ALA A 541 -27.59 38.50 -18.39
N SER A 542 -27.41 38.58 -17.06
CA SER A 542 -28.38 39.20 -16.15
C SER A 542 -28.21 40.72 -15.97
N GLY A 543 -27.22 41.35 -16.61
CA GLY A 543 -26.94 42.79 -16.44
C GLY A 543 -26.42 43.17 -15.03
N ASP A 544 -25.82 42.22 -14.31
CA ASP A 544 -25.33 42.43 -12.96
C ASP A 544 -23.96 43.13 -12.96
N PRO A 545 -23.79 44.24 -12.21
CA PRO A 545 -22.55 45.03 -12.23
C PRO A 545 -21.32 44.27 -11.71
N ARG A 546 -21.51 43.13 -11.02
CA ARG A 546 -20.41 42.30 -10.49
C ARG A 546 -19.67 41.50 -11.57
N ALA A 547 -20.17 41.45 -12.80
CA ALA A 547 -19.58 40.67 -13.89
C ALA A 547 -18.09 41.01 -14.14
N ALA A 548 -17.74 42.30 -14.22
CA ALA A 548 -16.34 42.69 -14.43
C ALA A 548 -15.43 42.32 -13.24
N THR A 549 -15.96 42.35 -12.02
CA THR A 549 -15.21 42.00 -10.81
C THR A 549 -14.88 40.52 -10.76
N ILE A 550 -15.85 39.64 -11.02
CA ILE A 550 -15.62 38.19 -10.98
C ILE A 550 -14.62 37.76 -12.06
N LEU A 551 -14.68 38.36 -13.25
CA LEU A 551 -13.72 38.07 -14.31
C LEU A 551 -12.30 38.49 -13.90
N ARG A 552 -12.14 39.69 -13.32
CA ARG A 552 -10.84 40.17 -12.84
C ARG A 552 -10.28 39.26 -11.75
N GLN A 553 -11.11 38.86 -10.78
CA GLN A 553 -10.70 37.93 -9.72
C GLN A 553 -10.19 36.62 -10.31
N GLY A 554 -10.87 36.05 -11.31
CA GLY A 554 -10.40 34.84 -11.98
C GLY A 554 -9.06 35.02 -12.68
N TYR A 555 -8.80 36.17 -13.31
CA TYR A 555 -7.52 36.49 -13.93
C TYR A 555 -6.38 36.69 -12.93
N GLU A 556 -6.66 37.23 -11.74
CA GLU A 556 -5.66 37.43 -10.68
C GLU A 556 -5.16 36.12 -10.04
N LEU A 557 -5.83 34.99 -10.33
CA LEU A 557 -5.46 33.65 -9.86
C LEU A 557 -4.56 32.86 -10.82
N LEU A 558 -4.28 33.42 -12.02
CA LEU A 558 -3.34 32.88 -13.01
C LEU A 558 -1.93 33.42 -12.74
#